data_AF-A0A832MNG3-F1
#
_entry.id   AF-A0A832MNG3-F1
#
_cell.length_a   1.000
_cell.length_b   1.000
_cell.length_c   1.000
_cell.angle_alpha   90.00
_cell.angle_beta   90.00
_cell.angle_gamma   90.00
#
_symmetry.space_group_name_H-M   'P 1'
#
loop_
_entity.id
_entity.type
_entity.pdbx_description
1 polymer ?
#
loop_
_entity_poly.entity_id
_entity_poly.type
_entity_poly.pdbx_seq_one_letter_code
_entity_poly.pdbx_strand_id
1 'polypeptide(L)'
;MFVISNLLYAIAVVLQLFIYVEIFAVILSALLSWITPFRYSSFRQFVDAVANIVLRPLRKFIPPIGPVDITPMIAIFVLVFLENFVVRTLFDLAVRLR
;
A
#
# COMPACT_ATOMS: atom_id res chain seq x y z
N MET A 1 20.66 -6.92 21.30
CA MET A 1 20.15 -8.29 21.57
C MET A 1 19.77 -8.94 20.25
N PHE A 2 20.48 -10.01 19.85
CA PHE A 2 20.30 -10.69 18.56
C PHE A 2 18.85 -11.08 18.25
N VAL A 3 18.10 -11.59 19.24
CA VAL A 3 16.70 -12.00 19.06
C VAL A 3 15.79 -10.82 18.67
N ILE A 4 15.93 -9.68 19.37
CA ILE A 4 15.12 -8.47 19.11
C ILE A 4 15.48 -7.89 17.74
N SER A 5 16.77 -7.83 17.39
CA SER A 5 17.23 -7.40 16.07
C SER A 5 16.56 -8.20 14.95
N ASN A 6 16.60 -9.54 15.02
CA ASN A 6 16.02 -10.38 13.99
C ASN A 6 14.50 -10.24 13.90
N LEU A 7 13.82 -10.08 15.04
CA LEU A 7 12.38 -9.85 15.07
C LEU A 7 12.01 -8.53 14.36
N LEU A 8 12.68 -7.43 14.69
CA LEU A 8 12.44 -6.13 14.05
C LEU A 8 12.73 -6.17 12.55
N TYR A 9 13.82 -6.83 12.15
CA TYR A 9 14.17 -7.01 10.74
C TYR A 9 13.06 -7.77 10.00
N ALA A 10 12.59 -8.90 10.55
CA ALA A 10 11.54 -9.69 9.93
C ALA A 10 10.21 -8.90 9.81
N ILE A 11 9.85 -8.14 10.84
CA ILE A 11 8.67 -7.26 10.80
C ILE A 11 8.82 -6.20 9.71
N ALA A 12 10.00 -5.57 9.60
CA ALA A 12 10.28 -4.57 8.57
C ALA A 12 10.12 -5.15 7.17
N VAL A 13 10.64 -6.36 6.92
CA VAL A 13 10.52 -7.07 5.63
C VAL A 13 9.05 -7.35 5.29
N VAL A 14 8.28 -7.91 6.21
CA VAL A 14 6.85 -8.23 5.96
C VAL A 14 6.05 -6.96 5.69
N LEU A 15 6.30 -5.89 6.45
CA LEU A 15 5.64 -4.61 6.26
C LEU A 15 6.02 -3.97 4.91
N GLN A 16 7.30 -4.04 4.51
CA GLN A 16 7.76 -3.54 3.22
C GLN A 16 7.08 -4.27 2.05
N LEU A 17 7.01 -5.61 2.14
CA LEU A 17 6.34 -6.42 1.13
C LEU A 17 4.86 -6.05 1.01
N PHE A 18 4.16 -5.93 2.14
CA PHE A 18 2.77 -5.51 2.17
C PHE A 18 2.58 -4.14 1.49
N ILE A 19 3.41 -3.16 1.83
CA ILE A 19 3.34 -1.82 1.24
C ILE A 19 3.55 -1.88 -0.29
N TYR A 20 4.52 -2.65 -0.77
CA TYR A 20 4.75 -2.79 -2.22
C TYR A 20 3.60 -3.48 -2.95
N VAL A 21 3.01 -4.51 -2.35
CA VAL A 21 1.82 -5.17 -2.90
C VAL A 21 0.66 -4.18 -2.98
N GLU A 22 0.42 -3.39 -1.94
CA GLU A 22 -0.64 -2.38 -1.93
C GLU A 22 -0.40 -1.27 -2.96
N ILE A 23 0.81 -0.74 -3.07
CA ILE A 23 1.15 0.26 -4.10
C ILE A 23 0.84 -0.32 -5.50
N PHE A 24 1.28 -1.55 -5.77
CA PHE A 24 1.01 -2.18 -7.05
C PHE A 24 -0.49 -2.41 -7.29
N ALA A 25 -1.23 -2.90 -6.29
CA ALA A 25 -2.67 -3.12 -6.38
C ALA A 25 -3.43 -1.82 -6.63
N VAL A 26 -3.06 -0.73 -5.95
CA VAL A 26 -3.66 0.60 -6.14
C VAL A 26 -3.40 1.13 -7.55
N ILE A 27 -2.16 1.04 -8.04
CA ILE A 27 -1.81 1.43 -9.41
C ILE A 27 -2.61 0.60 -10.41
N LEU A 28 -2.64 -0.72 -10.24
CA LEU A 28 -3.36 -1.62 -11.14
C LEU A 28 -4.87 -1.34 -11.12
N SER A 29 -5.46 -1.12 -9.95
CA SER A 29 -6.87 -0.72 -9.81
C SER A 29 -7.16 0.61 -10.53
N ALA A 30 -6.28 1.60 -10.39
CA ALA A 30 -6.43 2.87 -11.10
C ALA A 30 -6.34 2.69 -12.63
N LEU A 31 -5.34 1.97 -13.11
CA LEU A 31 -5.16 1.69 -14.55
C LEU A 31 -6.33 0.92 -15.14
N LEU A 32 -6.77 -0.15 -14.47
CA LEU A 32 -7.91 -0.96 -14.92
C LEU A 32 -9.22 -0.15 -14.95
N SER A 33 -9.30 1.01 -14.29
CA SER A 33 -10.55 1.80 -14.23
C SER A 33 -10.81 2.52 -15.56
N TRP A 34 -9.74 2.77 -16.32
CA TRP A 34 -9.78 3.36 -17.66
C TRP A 34 -9.92 2.31 -18.76
N ILE A 35 -9.81 1.01 -18.44
CA ILE A 35 -9.87 -0.08 -19.43
C ILE A 35 -11.27 -0.71 -19.40
N THR A 36 -12.11 -0.33 -20.35
CA THR A 36 -13.54 -0.67 -20.41
C THR A 36 -13.85 -2.18 -20.35
N PRO A 37 -13.13 -3.08 -21.06
CA PRO A 37 -13.40 -4.52 -21.02
C PRO A 37 -13.34 -5.16 -19.62
N PHE A 38 -12.55 -4.60 -18.70
CA PHE A 38 -12.37 -5.18 -17.37
C PHE A 38 -13.43 -4.75 -16.34
N ARG A 39 -14.32 -3.82 -16.70
CA ARG A 39 -15.26 -3.16 -15.77
C ARG A 39 -16.08 -4.13 -14.90
N TYR A 40 -16.41 -5.32 -15.43
CA TYR A 40 -17.21 -6.35 -14.72
C TYR A 40 -16.51 -7.69 -14.57
N SER A 41 -15.19 -7.74 -14.79
CA SER A 41 -14.42 -8.99 -14.71
C SER A 41 -14.16 -9.42 -13.25
N SER A 42 -14.10 -10.73 -12.99
CA SER A 42 -13.69 -11.25 -11.68
C SER A 42 -12.28 -10.82 -11.28
N PHE A 43 -11.39 -10.66 -12.28
CA PHE A 43 -10.05 -10.15 -12.07
C PHE A 43 -10.04 -8.71 -11.54
N ARG A 44 -10.88 -7.84 -12.10
CA ARG A 44 -11.06 -6.46 -11.60
C ARG A 44 -11.54 -6.45 -10.15
N GLN A 45 -12.51 -7.29 -9.81
CA GLN A 45 -13.03 -7.38 -8.43
C GLN A 45 -11.94 -7.84 -7.46
N PHE A 46 -11.09 -8.78 -7.86
CA PHE A 46 -9.95 -9.21 -7.05
C PHE A 46 -8.95 -8.07 -6.82
N VAL A 47 -8.52 -7.39 -7.89
CA VAL A 47 -7.57 -6.26 -7.78
C VAL A 47 -8.15 -5.15 -6.91
N ASP A 48 -9.42 -4.82 -7.09
CA ASP A 48 -10.10 -3.82 -6.26
C ASP A 48 -10.24 -4.28 -4.81
N ALA A 49 -10.48 -5.57 -4.54
CA ALA A 49 -10.54 -6.08 -3.18
C ALA A 49 -9.21 -5.90 -2.44
N VAL A 50 -8.09 -6.15 -3.12
CA VAL A 50 -6.75 -5.91 -2.57
C VAL A 50 -6.53 -4.41 -2.37
N ALA A 51 -6.67 -3.59 -3.42
CA ALA A 51 -6.45 -2.15 -3.33
C ALA A 51 -7.36 -1.45 -2.30
N ASN A 52 -8.58 -1.96 -2.08
CA ASN A 52 -9.53 -1.41 -1.12
C ASN A 52 -9.11 -1.60 0.34
N ILE A 53 -8.10 -2.42 0.65
CA ILE A 53 -7.52 -2.50 2.00
C ILE A 53 -7.04 -1.10 2.42
N VAL A 54 -6.35 -0.39 1.52
CA VAL A 54 -5.86 0.98 1.75
C VAL A 54 -6.83 2.05 1.22
N LEU A 55 -7.44 1.84 0.05
CA LEU A 55 -8.31 2.88 -0.55
C LEU A 55 -9.60 3.10 0.22
N ARG A 56 -10.25 2.05 0.74
CA ARG A 56 -11.54 2.17 1.44
C ARG A 56 -11.46 3.03 2.70
N PRO A 57 -10.49 2.88 3.61
CA PRO A 57 -10.37 3.79 4.74
C PRO A 57 -10.03 5.22 4.30
N LEU A 58 -9.17 5.40 3.30
CA LEU A 58 -8.79 6.74 2.81
C LEU A 58 -9.96 7.50 2.18
N ARG A 59 -10.83 6.83 1.41
CA ARG A 59 -12.06 7.41 0.83
C ARG A 59 -13.06 7.92 1.88
N LYS A 60 -12.93 7.51 3.15
CA LYS A 60 -13.75 8.09 4.23
C LYS A 60 -13.32 9.50 4.60
N PHE A 61 -12.05 9.84 4.36
CA PHE A 61 -11.47 11.14 4.68
C PHE A 61 -11.30 12.02 3.45
N ILE A 62 -11.12 11.41 2.28
CA ILE A 62 -10.92 12.09 1.01
C ILE A 62 -12.25 12.03 0.24
N PRO A 63 -13.01 13.14 0.19
CA PRO A 63 -14.19 13.20 -0.66
C PRO A 63 -13.78 13.14 -2.14
N PRO A 64 -14.61 12.56 -3.02
CA PRO A 64 -14.36 12.59 -4.45
C PRO A 64 -14.31 14.04 -4.96
N ILE A 65 -13.27 14.38 -5.71
CA ILE A 65 -13.13 15.71 -6.34
C ILE A 65 -13.64 15.62 -7.78
N GLY A 66 -14.93 15.91 -7.96
CA GLY A 66 -15.59 15.79 -9.25
C GLY A 66 -15.68 14.34 -9.73
N PRO A 67 -15.52 14.06 -11.05
CA PRO A 67 -15.65 12.70 -11.58
C PRO A 67 -14.38 11.83 -11.40
N VAL A 68 -13.29 12.40 -10.86
CA VAL A 68 -11.99 11.71 -10.73
C VAL A 68 -11.74 11.33 -9.27
N ASP A 69 -11.45 10.06 -9.04
CA ASP A 69 -11.01 9.58 -7.73
C ASP A 69 -9.51 9.87 -7.56
N ILE A 70 -9.17 10.84 -6.71
CA ILE A 70 -7.78 11.18 -6.37
C ILE A 70 -7.20 10.31 -5.24
N THR A 71 -8.03 9.48 -4.60
CA THR A 71 -7.62 8.61 -3.49
C THR A 71 -6.44 7.71 -3.85
N PRO A 72 -6.36 7.09 -5.05
CA PRO A 72 -5.20 6.28 -5.43
C PRO A 72 -3.86 7.02 -5.35
N MET A 73 -3.84 8.28 -5.79
CA MET A 73 -2.62 9.09 -5.74
C MET A 73 -2.21 9.39 -4.30
N ILE A 74 -3.17 9.79 -3.45
CA ILE A 74 -2.90 10.04 -2.03
C ILE A 74 -2.47 8.76 -1.32
N ALA A 75 -3.10 7.62 -1.61
CA ALA A 75 -2.74 6.33 -1.07
C ALA A 75 -1.29 5.97 -1.39
N ILE A 76 -0.86 6.15 -2.64
CA ILE A 76 0.53 5.90 -3.04
C ILE A 76 1.49 6.81 -2.27
N PHE A 77 1.20 8.11 -2.12
CA PHE A 77 2.05 9.00 -1.34
C PHE A 77 2.17 8.59 0.13
N VAL A 78 1.05 8.21 0.76
CA VAL A 78 1.04 7.72 2.14
C VAL A 78 1.85 6.42 2.25
N LEU A 79 1.65 5.47 1.34
CA LEU A 79 2.36 4.19 1.34
C LEU A 79 3.87 4.37 1.14
N VAL A 80 4.29 5.22 0.19
CA VAL A 80 5.69 5.57 -0.02
C VAL A 80 6.29 6.25 1.21
N PHE A 81 5.54 7.15 1.87
CA PHE A 81 5.99 7.74 3.13
C PHE A 81 6.18 6.68 4.23
N LEU A 82 5.23 5.75 4.38
CA LEU A 82 5.33 4.68 5.37
C LEU A 82 6.51 3.75 5.10
N GLU A 83 6.82 3.45 3.84
CA GLU A 83 8.02 2.70 3.47
C GLU A 83 9.28 3.47 3.90
N ASN A 84 9.39 4.74 3.49
CA ASN A 84 10.60 5.50 3.73
C ASN A 84 10.81 5.88 5.20
N PHE A 85 9.73 6.06 5.95
CA PHE A 85 9.81 6.46 7.34
C PHE A 85 9.75 5.24 8.27
N VAL A 86 8.63 4.50 8.28
CA VAL A 86 8.39 3.43 9.26
C VAL A 86 9.28 2.22 8.98
N VAL A 87 9.26 1.70 7.75
CA VAL A 87 10.01 0.49 7.40
C VAL A 87 11.52 0.72 7.54
N ARG A 88 12.03 1.84 7.00
CA ARG A 88 13.47 2.16 7.14
C ARG A 88 13.89 2.35 8.60
N THR A 89 13.06 2.99 9.42
CA THR A 89 13.33 3.10 10.86
C THR A 89 13.42 1.73 11.52
N LEU A 90 12.53 0.79 11.18
CA LEU A 90 12.58 -0.57 11.73
C LEU A 90 13.86 -1.31 11.31
N PHE A 91 14.29 -1.17 10.05
CA PHE A 91 15.56 -1.73 9.60
C PHE A 91 16.76 -1.13 10.34
N ASP A 92 16.81 0.20 10.47
CA ASP A 92 17.90 0.89 11.17
C ASP A 92 17.96 0.47 12.65
N LEU A 93 16.81 0.36 13.31
CA LEU A 93 16.72 -0.13 14.69
C LEU A 93 17.19 -1.58 14.80
N ALA A 94 16.80 -2.45 13.86
CA ALA A 94 17.26 -3.83 13.83
C ALA A 94 18.79 -3.90 13.74
N VAL A 95 19.40 -3.14 12.82
CA VAL A 95 20.85 -3.09 12.62
C VAL A 95 21.57 -2.56 13.87
N ARG A 96 21.03 -1.50 14.51
CA ARG A 96 21.63 -0.91 15.72
C ARG A 96 21.56 -1.82 16.95
N LEU A 97 20.57 -2.71 17.02
CA LEU A 97 20.36 -3.63 18.13
C LEU A 97 21.10 -4.96 17.97
N ARG A 98 21.72 -5.19 16.81
CA ARG A 98 22.53 -6.37 16.55
C ARG A 98 23.83 -6.33 17.34
#